data_AF-A0A7W3SWF1-F1
#
_entry.id   AF-A0A7W3SWF1-F1
#
_cell.length_a   1.000
_cell.length_b   1.000
_cell.length_c   1.000
_cell.angle_alpha   90.00
_cell.angle_beta   90.00
_cell.angle_gamma   90.00
#
_symmetry.space_group_name_H-M   'P 1'
#
loop_
_entity.id
_entity.type
_entity.pdbx_description
1 polymer ?
#
loop_
_entity_poly.entity_id
_entity_poly.type
_entity_poly.pdbx_seq_one_letter_code
_entity_poly.pdbx_strand_id
1 'polypeptide(L)' 'MQFEDIKPGIRIRITTNHSSGYGGRIGKVIAVGTFEGGPKRIGALVDINEPCLIVIEPDDLDPIELDPLPPGWAEFEV' A
#
# COMPACT_ATOMS: atom_id res chain seq x y z
N MET A 1 7.93 -6.17 2.66
CA MET A 1 8.58 -5.86 1.35
C MET A 1 9.89 -5.11 1.59
N GLN A 2 10.90 -5.22 0.70
CA GLN A 2 12.09 -4.34 0.79
C GLN A 2 11.74 -2.91 0.37
N PHE A 3 12.32 -1.89 1.03
CA PHE A 3 12.00 -0.49 0.76
C PHE A 3 12.18 -0.09 -0.72
N GLU A 4 13.20 -0.64 -1.37
CA GLU A 4 13.57 -0.37 -2.77
C GLU A 4 12.52 -0.85 -3.78
N ASP A 5 11.70 -1.83 -3.40
CA ASP A 5 10.64 -2.40 -4.24
C ASP A 5 9.34 -1.60 -4.15
N ILE A 6 9.20 -0.73 -3.15
CA ILE A 6 7.98 0.05 -2.92
C ILE A 6 7.95 1.23 -3.87
N LYS A 7 6.91 1.27 -4.71
CA LYS A 7 6.68 2.36 -5.66
C LYS A 7 5.23 2.83 -5.56
N PRO A 8 4.97 4.13 -5.74
CA PRO A 8 3.62 4.64 -5.95
C PRO A 8 2.93 3.84 -7.06
N GLY A 9 1.67 3.44 -6.84
CA GLY A 9 0.96 2.62 -7.81
C GLY A 9 0.69 1.18 -7.37
N ILE A 10 1.59 0.61 -6.57
CA ILE A 10 1.53 -0.82 -6.22
C ILE A 10 0.37 -1.09 -5.26
N ARG A 11 -0.37 -2.18 -5.51
CA ARG A 11 -1.34 -2.73 -4.56
C ARG A 11 -0.62 -3.50 -3.46
N ILE A 12 -1.01 -3.24 -2.24
CA ILE A 12 -0.42 -3.84 -1.05
C ILE A 12 -1.49 -4.37 -0.11
N ARG A 13 -1.09 -5.31 0.73
CA ARG A 13 -1.79 -5.72 1.95
C ARG A 13 -0.94 -5.31 3.13
N ILE A 14 -1.56 -4.76 4.16
CA ILE A 14 -0.90 -4.56 5.45
C ILE A 14 -0.85 -5.90 6.17
N THR A 15 0.29 -6.27 6.75
CA THR A 15 0.46 -7.55 7.45
C THR A 15 -0.65 -7.76 8.49
N THR A 16 -1.18 -8.99 8.59
CA THR A 16 -2.39 -9.27 9.41
C THR A 16 -2.22 -8.89 10.89
N ASN A 17 -1.00 -8.97 11.41
CA ASN A 17 -0.69 -8.68 12.82
C ASN A 17 -0.14 -7.26 13.05
N HIS A 18 -0.37 -6.33 12.12
CA HIS A 18 0.14 -4.96 12.24
C HIS A 18 -0.44 -4.22 13.45
N SER A 19 0.42 -3.53 14.20
CA SER A 19 0.08 -2.91 15.49
C SER A 19 -0.86 -1.71 15.39
N SER A 20 -1.05 -1.13 14.21
CA SER A 20 -1.99 -0.01 14.00
C SER A 20 -3.47 -0.42 14.04
N GLY A 21 -3.79 -1.72 14.06
CA GLY A 21 -5.16 -2.23 13.92
C GLY A 21 -5.68 -2.28 12.48
N TYR A 22 -4.85 -1.96 11.49
CA TYR A 22 -5.18 -2.00 10.06
C TYR A 22 -4.73 -3.29 9.35
N GLY A 23 -4.32 -4.30 10.13
CA GLY A 23 -3.82 -5.55 9.60
C GLY A 23 -4.82 -6.25 8.68
N GLY A 24 -4.31 -6.81 7.58
CA GLY A 24 -5.08 -7.52 6.55
C GLY A 24 -5.77 -6.62 5.54
N ARG A 25 -5.80 -5.30 5.75
CA ARG A 25 -6.42 -4.36 4.80
C ARG A 25 -5.61 -4.24 3.52
N ILE A 26 -6.32 -4.04 2.43
CA ILE A 26 -5.76 -3.89 1.09
C ILE A 26 -5.83 -2.43 0.70
N GLY A 27 -4.77 -1.95 0.06
CA GLY A 27 -4.66 -0.57 -0.37
C GLY A 27 -3.68 -0.39 -1.51
N LYS A 28 -3.35 0.86 -1.76
CA LYS A 28 -2.40 1.27 -2.78
C LYS A 28 -1.37 2.23 -2.18
N VAL A 29 -0.12 2.08 -2.61
CA VAL A 29 0.93 3.05 -2.27
C VAL A 29 0.70 4.36 -3.02
N ILE A 30 0.63 5.46 -2.28
CA ILE A 30 0.50 6.82 -2.80
C ILE A 30 1.87 7.50 -2.88
N ALA A 31 2.68 7.38 -1.83
CA ALA A 31 4.01 7.96 -1.76
C ALA A 31 4.95 7.09 -0.92
N VAL A 32 6.25 7.23 -1.14
CA VAL A 32 7.30 6.51 -0.40
C VAL A 32 8.38 7.51 -0.03
N GLY A 33 8.87 7.44 1.20
CA GLY A 33 9.95 8.30 1.63
C GLY A 33 9.97 8.55 3.11
N THR A 34 10.52 9.71 3.48
CA THR A 34 10.64 10.13 4.87
C THR A 34 9.48 11.02 5.27
N PHE A 35 8.77 10.70 6.35
CA PHE A 35 7.62 11.47 6.85
C PHE A 35 7.94 12.14 8.19
N GLU A 36 7.51 13.39 8.36
CA GLU A 36 7.66 14.15 9.60
C GLU A 36 6.40 14.04 10.48
N GLY A 37 6.58 14.09 11.81
CA GLY A 37 5.48 14.14 12.78
C GLY A 37 4.88 12.78 13.20
N GLY A 38 5.35 11.66 12.64
CA GLY A 38 4.96 10.30 13.03
C GLY A 38 6.02 9.55 13.85
N PRO A 39 5.68 8.38 14.42
CA PRO A 39 6.63 7.56 15.18
C PRO A 39 7.74 6.95 14.32
N LYS A 40 7.57 6.92 12.99
CA LYS A 40 8.45 6.22 12.07
C LYS A 40 8.84 7.15 10.92
N ARG A 41 10.15 7.22 10.68
CA ARG A 41 10.73 8.22 9.76
C ARG A 41 10.65 7.79 8.30
N ILE A 42 10.78 6.52 7.97
CA ILE A 42 10.79 6.01 6.58
C ILE A 42 9.64 5.04 6.41
N GLY A 43 8.81 5.22 5.37
CA GLY A 43 7.68 4.34 5.11
C GLY A 43 7.01 4.60 3.77
N ALA A 44 5.82 4.02 3.62
CA ALA A 44 4.92 4.25 2.50
C ALA A 44 3.62 4.87 3.01
N LEU A 45 3.20 5.96 2.39
CA LEU A 45 1.87 6.51 2.55
C LEU A 45 0.92 5.67 1.72
N VAL A 46 -0.03 5.00 2.37
CA VAL A 46 -0.98 4.08 1.73
C VAL A 46 -2.40 4.59 1.83
N ASP A 47 -3.15 4.39 0.76
CA ASP A 47 -4.59 4.56 0.71
C ASP A 47 -5.26 3.20 0.80
N ILE A 48 -6.01 2.99 1.89
CA ILE A 48 -6.75 1.75 2.17
C ILE A 48 -8.26 1.92 1.94
N ASN A 49 -8.67 2.94 1.17
CA ASN A 49 -10.06 3.35 0.96
C ASN A 49 -10.80 3.73 2.25
N GLU A 50 -10.07 4.31 3.19
CA GLU A 50 -10.61 4.84 4.44
C GLU A 50 -10.36 6.35 4.54
N PRO A 51 -11.04 7.07 5.47
CA PRO A 51 -11.00 8.53 5.52
C PRO A 51 -9.61 9.14 5.67
N CYS A 52 -8.62 8.39 6.16
CA CYS A 52 -7.27 8.85 6.38
C CYS A 52 -6.25 7.98 5.65
N LEU A 53 -5.29 8.64 4.99
CA LEU A 53 -4.05 8.00 4.55
C LEU A 53 -3.19 7.66 5.77
N ILE A 54 -2.49 6.54 5.71
CA ILE A 54 -1.67 6.04 6.81
C ILE A 54 -0.26 5.76 6.33
N VAL A 55 0.72 5.96 7.21
CA VAL A 55 2.11 5.61 6.94
C VAL A 55 2.37 4.23 7.53
N ILE A 56 2.87 3.31 6.70
CA ILE A 56 3.18 1.93 7.08
C ILE A 56 4.61 1.61 6.63
N GLU A 57 5.27 0.75 7.40
CA GLU A 57 6.66 0.39 7.20
C GLU A 57 6.78 -0.58 6.04
N PRO A 58 7.93 -0.59 5.35
CA PRO A 58 8.19 -1.56 4.30
C PRO A 58 7.99 -3.00 4.75
N ASP A 59 8.46 -3.33 5.95
CA ASP A 59 8.40 -4.68 6.52
C ASP A 59 6.97 -5.16 6.78
N ASP A 60 6.03 -4.21 6.94
CA ASP A 60 4.62 -4.46 7.24
C ASP A 60 3.71 -4.38 6.00
N LEU A 61 4.32 -4.38 4.81
CA LEU A 61 3.64 -4.41 3.52
C LEU A 61 3.95 -5.67 2.72
N ASP A 62 2.89 -6.35 2.32
CA ASP A 62 2.91 -7.47 1.39
C ASP A 62 2.41 -7.00 0.01
N PRO A 63 3.14 -7.23 -1.10
CA PRO A 63 2.62 -6.95 -2.43
C PRO A 63 1.42 -7.85 -2.74
N ILE A 64 0.45 -7.31 -3.47
CA ILE A 64 -0.63 -8.10 -4.05
C ILE A 64 -0.62 -7.90 -5.56
N GLU A 65 -0.70 -9.00 -6.30
CA GLU A 65 -0.95 -8.94 -7.73
C GLU A 65 -2.35 -8.36 -7.99
N LEU A 66 -2.46 -7.52 -9.02
CA LEU A 66 -3.76 -7.16 -9.56
C LEU A 66 -4.36 -8.41 -10.19
N ASP A 67 -5.59 -8.75 -9.81
CA ASP A 67 -6.34 -9.75 -10.57
C ASP A 67 -6.33 -9.33 -12.05
N PRO A 68 -6.04 -10.24 -12.98
CA PRO A 68 -6.14 -9.94 -14.39
C PRO A 68 -7.55 -9.46 -14.68
N LEU A 69 -7.66 -8.37 -15.43
CA LEU A 69 -8.97 -7.89 -15.89
C LEU A 69 -9.68 -9.06 -16.61
N PRO A 70 -10.99 -9.27 -16.36
CA PRO A 70 -11.74 -10.25 -17.11
C PRO A 70 -11.58 -10.00 -18.61
N PRO A 71 -11.49 -11.06 -19.45
CA PRO A 71 -11.40 -10.90 -20.90
C PRO A 71 -12.55 -10.00 -21.41
N GLY A 72 -12.21 -8.99 -22.22
CA GLY A 72 -13.13 -7.95 -22.72
C GLY A 72 -13.09 -6.60 -21.98
N TRP A 73 -12.45 -6.50 -20.81
CA TRP A 73 -12.26 -5.22 -20.09
C TRP A 73 -10.96 -4.50 -20.45
N ALA A 74 -10.03 -5.16 -21.15
CA ALA A 74 -8.80 -4.54 -21.64
C ALA A 74 -9.04 -3.56 -22.82
N GLU A 75 -10.26 -3.52 -23.36
CA GLU A 75 -10.60 -2.76 -24.57
C GLU A 75 -11.12 -1.33 -24.28
N PHE A 76 -11.31 -0.96 -23.02
CA PHE A 76 -11.68 0.40 -22.65
C PHE A 76 -10.45 1.13 -22.07
N GLU A 77 -9.83 2.00 -22.88
CA GLU A 77 -9.03 3.09 -22.35
C GLU A 77 -9.98 4.05 -21.60
N VAL A 78 -9.75 4.23 -20.30
CA VAL A 78 -10.42 5.24 -19.47
C VAL A 78 -9.50 6.44 -19.36
#